data_AF-A0A7S3FPR5-F1
#
_entry.id   AF-A0A7S3FPR5-F1
#
_cell.length_a   1.000
_cell.length_b   1.000
_cell.length_c   1.000
_cell.angle_alpha   90.00
_cell.angle_beta   90.00
_cell.angle_gamma   90.00
#
_symmetry.space_group_name_H-M   'P 1'
#
loop_
_entity.id
_entity.type
_entity.pdbx_description
1 polymer ?
#
loop_
_entity_poly.entity_id
_entity_poly.type
_entity_poly.pdbx_seq_one_letter_code
_entity_poly.pdbx_strand_id
1 'polypeptide(L)'
;SGVVFVHFCQGCGWTPLDAVEAIVADAVKTRRCKSKWISRFVPVETSCFCDVEDIKKMAQGFVAKHFPEKEKESASKVLKFAVEFEHRASNKYDRMVVIDAFAKQVPQPPYSVSLKKPDVTVLVQNITNKCFVGLARGYKDSLKFNLRRLVEREEERHGEREEEEGEGKAKAEAK
;
A
#
# COMPACT_ATOMS: atom_id res chain seq x y z
N SER A 1 -0.54 17.99 -9.83
CA SER A 1 -1.47 16.88 -9.49
C SER A 1 -2.27 17.24 -8.25
N GLY A 2 -3.58 17.33 -8.36
CA GLY A 2 -4.46 17.60 -7.21
C GLY A 2 -4.57 16.40 -6.26
N VAL A 3 -5.11 16.64 -5.07
CA VAL A 3 -5.46 15.60 -4.09
C VAL A 3 -6.94 15.74 -3.79
N VAL A 4 -7.66 14.63 -3.86
CA VAL A 4 -9.08 14.56 -3.48
C VAL A 4 -9.16 13.67 -2.25
N PHE A 5 -9.80 14.17 -1.20
CA PHE A 5 -10.07 13.39 0.01
C PHE A 5 -11.48 12.83 -0.07
N VAL A 6 -11.60 11.52 0.17
CA VAL A 6 -12.89 10.83 0.30
C VAL A 6 -13.00 10.39 1.74
N HIS A 7 -14.00 10.92 2.44
CA HIS A 7 -14.25 10.61 3.84
C HIS A 7 -15.22 9.43 3.95
N PHE A 8 -14.86 8.43 4.77
CA PHE A 8 -15.69 7.27 5.04
C PHE A 8 -16.44 7.49 6.36
N CYS A 9 -17.77 7.43 6.33
CA CYS A 9 -18.57 7.56 7.54
C CYS A 9 -18.28 6.42 8.51
N GLN A 10 -18.14 6.73 9.80
CA GLN A 10 -17.99 5.71 10.83
C GLN A 10 -19.23 4.80 10.82
N GLY A 11 -19.00 3.48 10.96
CA GLY A 11 -20.09 2.49 10.97
C GLY A 11 -20.62 2.07 9.60
N CYS A 12 -20.07 2.57 8.48
CA CYS A 12 -20.48 2.12 7.14
C CYS A 12 -20.05 0.69 6.78
N GLY A 13 -19.29 0.02 7.66
CA GLY A 13 -18.79 -1.34 7.45
C GLY A 13 -17.58 -1.45 6.52
N TRP A 14 -17.16 -0.36 5.88
CA TRP A 14 -16.00 -0.31 4.98
C TRP A 14 -14.90 0.56 5.55
N THR A 15 -13.67 0.04 5.57
CA THR A 15 -12.48 0.86 5.77
C THR A 15 -12.00 1.45 4.44
N PRO A 16 -11.19 2.53 4.48
CA PRO A 16 -10.53 3.04 3.28
C PRO A 16 -9.67 1.99 2.56
N LEU A 17 -9.07 1.05 3.31
CA LEU A 17 -8.29 -0.04 2.72
C LEU A 17 -9.19 -1.03 1.97
N ASP A 18 -10.31 -1.46 2.57
CA ASP A 18 -11.25 -2.39 1.93
C ASP A 18 -11.76 -1.83 0.59
N ALA A 19 -12.07 -0.53 0.54
CA ALA A 19 -12.50 0.13 -0.67
C ALA A 19 -11.42 0.12 -1.75
N VAL A 20 -10.17 0.45 -1.39
CA VAL A 20 -9.05 0.45 -2.35
C VAL A 20 -8.76 -0.96 -2.85
N GLU A 21 -8.76 -1.96 -1.96
CA GLU A 21 -8.54 -3.37 -2.34
C GLU A 21 -9.65 -3.88 -3.27
N ALA A 22 -10.92 -3.56 -3.00
CA ALA A 22 -12.02 -3.92 -3.88
C ALA A 22 -11.91 -3.27 -5.27
N ILE A 23 -11.54 -1.98 -5.33
CA ILE A 23 -11.32 -1.26 -6.59
C ILE A 23 -10.15 -1.87 -7.37
N VAL A 24 -9.05 -2.19 -6.70
CA VAL A 24 -7.87 -2.82 -7.31
C VAL A 24 -8.21 -4.21 -7.84
N ALA A 25 -8.92 -5.02 -7.06
CA ALA A 25 -9.37 -6.35 -7.47
C ALA A 25 -10.30 -6.30 -8.69
N ASP A 26 -11.25 -5.36 -8.72
CA ASP A 26 -12.12 -5.14 -9.88
C ASP A 26 -11.34 -4.67 -11.12
N ALA A 27 -10.36 -3.77 -10.95
CA ALA A 27 -9.52 -3.31 -12.06
C ALA A 27 -8.69 -4.44 -12.67
N VAL A 28 -8.09 -5.31 -11.83
CA VAL A 28 -7.35 -6.50 -12.29
C VAL A 28 -8.29 -7.49 -12.97
N LYS A 29 -9.43 -7.81 -12.36
CA LYS A 29 -10.40 -8.77 -12.90
C LYS A 29 -10.97 -8.31 -14.25
N THR A 30 -11.33 -7.04 -14.37
CA THR A 30 -11.97 -6.51 -15.58
C THR A 30 -10.97 -6.04 -16.62
N ARG A 31 -9.68 -5.89 -16.25
CA ARG A 31 -8.64 -5.23 -17.05
C ARG A 31 -9.09 -3.88 -17.57
N ARG A 32 -9.80 -3.11 -16.74
CA ARG A 32 -10.32 -1.79 -17.10
C ARG A 32 -10.05 -0.80 -15.99
N CYS A 33 -9.45 0.33 -16.37
CA CYS A 33 -9.35 1.47 -15.47
C CYS A 33 -10.65 2.30 -15.54
N LYS A 34 -11.55 2.11 -14.56
CA LYS A 34 -12.81 2.88 -14.45
C LYS A 34 -12.60 4.34 -13.98
N SER A 35 -11.35 4.78 -13.82
CA SER A 35 -11.01 6.14 -13.41
C SER A 35 -9.90 6.75 -14.26
N LYS A 36 -10.30 7.53 -15.26
CA LYS A 36 -9.38 8.18 -16.22
C LYS A 36 -8.41 9.17 -15.56
N TRP A 37 -8.81 9.80 -14.46
CA TRP A 37 -8.11 10.94 -13.86
C TRP A 37 -7.42 10.63 -12.53
N ILE A 38 -7.65 9.45 -11.94
CA ILE A 38 -7.02 9.07 -10.68
C ILE A 38 -5.71 8.34 -10.96
N SER A 39 -4.60 8.96 -10.52
CA SER A 39 -3.26 8.37 -10.68
C SER A 39 -2.95 7.33 -9.61
N ARG A 40 -3.38 7.54 -8.37
CA ARG A 40 -3.08 6.65 -7.24
C ARG A 40 -4.11 6.77 -6.13
N PHE A 41 -4.48 5.63 -5.57
CA PHE A 41 -5.21 5.59 -4.29
C PHE A 41 -4.23 5.48 -3.12
N VAL A 42 -4.54 6.20 -2.04
CA VAL A 42 -3.84 6.07 -0.77
C VAL A 42 -4.92 5.86 0.30
N PRO A 43 -5.09 4.63 0.82
CA PRO A 43 -5.99 4.40 1.93
C PRO A 43 -5.42 5.08 3.18
N VAL A 44 -6.10 6.12 3.66
CA VAL A 44 -5.72 6.89 4.85
C VAL A 44 -6.64 6.49 5.99
N GLU A 45 -6.07 6.18 7.14
CA GLU A 45 -6.82 5.81 8.34
C GLU A 45 -6.75 6.87 9.43
N THR A 46 -5.61 7.55 9.55
CA THR A 46 -5.40 8.59 10.54
C THR A 46 -4.58 9.74 9.98
N SER A 47 -4.65 10.89 10.65
CA SER A 47 -3.86 12.06 10.28
C SER A 47 -3.47 12.88 11.51
N CYS A 48 -2.38 13.62 11.39
CA CYS A 48 -1.93 14.58 12.39
C CYS A 48 -1.32 15.81 11.71
N PHE A 49 -0.91 16.81 12.49
CA PHE A 49 -0.04 17.84 11.93
C PHE A 49 1.31 17.22 11.55
N CYS A 50 1.93 17.77 10.51
CA CYS A 50 3.31 17.45 10.19
C CYS A 50 4.23 18.09 11.23
N ASP A 51 4.30 17.52 12.42
CA ASP A 51 5.33 17.82 13.41
C ASP A 51 5.93 16.49 13.87
N VAL A 52 7.23 16.47 14.18
CA VAL A 52 7.91 15.23 14.54
C VAL A 52 7.33 14.62 15.82
N GLU A 53 6.93 15.44 16.80
CA GLU A 53 6.34 14.97 18.05
C GLU A 53 4.93 14.42 17.81
N ASP A 54 4.11 15.15 17.04
CA ASP A 54 2.76 14.72 16.65
C ASP A 54 2.79 13.41 15.85
N ILE A 55 3.71 13.29 14.89
CA ILE A 55 3.90 12.07 14.10
C ILE A 55 4.29 10.90 15.01
N LYS A 56 5.25 11.09 15.93
CA LYS A 56 5.67 10.03 16.87
C LYS A 56 4.52 9.57 17.76
N LYS A 57 3.75 10.51 18.31
CA LYS A 57 2.59 10.21 19.17
C LYS A 57 1.50 9.46 18.41
N MET A 58 1.18 9.89 17.19
CA MET A 58 0.21 9.20 16.35
C MET A 58 0.72 7.82 15.91
N ALA A 59 2.02 7.70 15.59
CA ALA A 59 2.64 6.43 15.23
C ALA A 59 2.51 5.38 16.34
N GLN A 60 2.61 5.77 17.62
CA GLN A 60 2.40 4.84 18.75
C GLN A 60 1.02 4.20 18.72
N GLY A 61 -0.04 5.00 18.60
CA GLY A 61 -1.41 4.48 18.51
C GLY A 61 -1.66 3.66 17.25
N PHE A 62 -1.12 4.11 16.12
CA PHE A 62 -1.25 3.42 14.84
C PHE A 62 -0.55 2.05 14.85
N VAL A 63 0.69 2.00 15.35
CA VAL A 63 1.47 0.76 15.42
C VAL A 63 0.88 -0.21 16.41
N ALA A 64 0.47 0.24 17.60
CA ALA A 64 -0.17 -0.62 18.60
C ALA A 64 -1.44 -1.29 18.07
N LYS A 65 -2.21 -0.59 17.23
CA LYS A 65 -3.43 -1.12 16.60
C LYS A 65 -3.13 -2.19 15.54
N HIS A 66 -2.11 -1.99 14.72
CA HIS A 66 -1.89 -2.78 13.50
C HIS A 66 -0.77 -3.83 13.60
N PHE A 67 0.11 -3.67 14.58
CA PHE A 67 1.23 -4.56 14.86
C PHE A 67 1.16 -5.08 16.32
N PRO A 68 0.05 -5.72 16.73
CA PRO A 68 -0.07 -6.25 18.08
C PRO A 68 0.98 -7.35 18.32
N GLU A 69 1.56 -7.34 19.52
CA GLU A 69 2.56 -8.34 19.96
C GLU A 69 1.94 -9.74 20.15
N LYS A 70 0.72 -9.79 20.70
CA LYS A 70 0.11 -11.02 21.23
C LYS A 70 -0.67 -11.85 20.21
N GLU A 71 -1.07 -11.29 19.08
CA GLU A 71 -1.87 -12.04 18.09
C GLU A 71 -1.06 -13.08 17.29
N LYS A 72 0.27 -13.12 17.42
CA LYS A 72 1.13 -13.97 16.57
C LYS A 72 2.12 -14.88 17.29
N GLU A 73 2.02 -15.06 18.61
CA GLU A 73 2.78 -16.12 19.30
C GLU A 73 2.43 -17.54 18.80
N SER A 74 1.24 -17.75 18.24
CA SER A 74 0.84 -19.02 17.59
C SER A 74 1.20 -19.12 16.10
N ALA A 75 1.77 -18.09 15.49
CA ALA A 75 2.07 -18.07 14.06
C ALA A 75 3.58 -18.14 13.85
N SER A 76 4.10 -19.32 13.48
CA SER A 76 5.50 -19.55 13.08
C SER A 76 6.01 -18.69 11.90
N LYS A 77 5.21 -17.72 11.42
CA LYS A 77 5.49 -16.89 10.26
C LYS A 77 5.84 -15.46 10.70
N VAL A 78 7.11 -15.11 10.56
CA VAL A 78 7.58 -13.73 10.67
C VAL A 78 6.92 -12.88 9.59
N LEU A 79 6.24 -11.82 10.00
CA LEU A 79 5.47 -10.96 9.11
C LEU A 79 6.35 -9.79 8.64
N LYS A 80 6.45 -9.60 7.33
CA LYS A 80 7.34 -8.60 6.73
C LYS A 80 6.62 -7.28 6.56
N PHE A 81 7.24 -6.18 6.98
CA PHE A 81 6.69 -4.85 6.81
C PHE A 81 7.66 -3.86 6.19
N ALA A 82 7.13 -2.77 5.64
CA ALA A 82 7.90 -1.61 5.19
C ALA A 82 7.17 -0.34 5.59
N VAL A 83 7.91 0.78 5.63
CA VAL A 83 7.36 2.11 5.78
C VAL A 83 7.71 2.90 4.52
N GLU A 84 6.69 3.35 3.78
CA GLU A 84 6.86 4.14 2.57
C GLU A 84 6.48 5.59 2.86
N PHE A 85 7.47 6.48 2.76
CA PHE A 85 7.27 7.91 2.91
C PHE A 85 7.21 8.62 1.55
N GLU A 86 6.20 9.46 1.35
CA GLU A 86 6.16 10.42 0.26
C GLU A 86 5.65 11.78 0.78
N HIS A 87 5.98 12.85 0.06
CA HIS A 87 5.61 14.20 0.43
C HIS A 87 5.12 14.97 -0.80
N ARG A 88 4.23 15.94 -0.58
CA ARG A 88 3.67 16.83 -1.60
C ARG A 88 3.53 18.23 -1.03
N ALA A 89 4.16 19.19 -1.71
CA ALA A 89 4.20 20.58 -1.27
C ALA A 89 4.66 20.71 0.20
N SER A 90 5.60 19.85 0.61
CA SER A 90 6.09 19.74 1.99
C SER A 90 7.53 19.23 1.99
N ASN A 91 8.51 20.13 2.06
CA ASN A 91 9.94 19.76 2.01
C ASN A 91 10.63 19.94 3.38
N LYS A 92 9.85 20.10 4.45
CA LYS A 92 10.35 20.54 5.77
C LYS A 92 10.87 19.41 6.65
N TYR A 93 10.68 18.15 6.28
CA TYR A 93 10.95 17.02 7.18
C TYR A 93 11.92 16.04 6.55
N ASP A 94 12.88 15.60 7.35
CA ASP A 94 13.80 14.54 6.98
C ASP A 94 13.06 13.22 6.82
N ARG A 95 13.26 12.58 5.66
CA ARG A 95 12.61 11.31 5.30
C ARG A 95 12.88 10.21 6.33
N MET A 96 14.12 10.09 6.80
CA MET A 96 14.52 9.04 7.72
C MET A 96 13.94 9.26 9.10
N VAL A 97 13.88 10.50 9.57
CA VAL A 97 13.23 10.84 10.85
C VAL A 97 11.77 10.39 10.87
N VAL A 98 11.03 10.62 9.78
CA VAL A 98 9.63 10.18 9.68
C VAL A 98 9.52 8.67 9.58
N ILE A 99 10.33 8.00 8.76
CA ILE A 99 10.32 6.53 8.64
C ILE A 99 10.63 5.86 9.99
N ASP A 100 11.66 6.35 10.69
CA ASP A 100 12.09 5.84 11.98
C ASP A 100 11.02 6.00 13.05
N ALA A 101 10.19 7.05 12.97
CA ALA A 101 9.09 7.27 13.90
C ALA A 101 8.08 6.11 13.89
N PHE A 102 7.95 5.37 12.78
CA PHE A 102 7.12 4.16 12.70
C PHE A 102 7.93 2.90 12.89
N ALA A 103 9.02 2.75 12.13
CA ALA A 103 9.77 1.49 12.06
C ALA A 103 10.35 1.06 13.40
N LYS A 104 10.83 2.00 14.23
CA LYS A 104 11.40 1.70 15.56
C LYS A 104 10.36 1.30 16.60
N GLN A 105 9.08 1.58 16.36
CA GLN A 105 7.99 1.27 17.28
C GLN A 105 7.36 -0.10 17.00
N VAL A 106 7.60 -0.68 15.82
CA VAL A 106 7.09 -2.01 15.48
C VAL A 106 7.91 -3.06 16.25
N PRO A 107 7.28 -3.94 17.03
CA PRO A 107 7.98 -4.96 17.82
C PRO A 107 8.63 -6.01 16.90
N GLN A 108 9.87 -6.41 17.20
CA GLN A 108 10.62 -7.39 16.41
C GLN A 108 11.35 -8.35 17.35
N PRO A 109 11.06 -9.67 17.33
CA PRO A 109 9.97 -10.39 16.62
C PRO A 109 8.56 -10.06 17.16
N PRO A 110 7.43 -10.41 16.49
CA PRO A 110 7.27 -11.31 15.32
C PRO A 110 7.29 -10.61 13.95
N TYR A 111 7.57 -9.32 13.88
CA TYR A 111 7.68 -8.57 12.63
C TYR A 111 9.13 -8.44 12.16
N SER A 112 9.34 -8.20 10.86
CA SER A 112 10.66 -7.89 10.30
C SER A 112 10.55 -6.89 9.16
N VAL A 113 11.57 -6.04 9.01
CA VAL A 113 11.61 -5.06 7.93
C VAL A 113 11.99 -5.74 6.59
N SER A 114 11.20 -5.50 5.54
CA SER A 114 11.47 -5.98 4.18
C SER A 114 11.08 -4.90 3.17
N LEU A 115 12.07 -4.22 2.61
CA LEU A 115 11.83 -3.19 1.59
C LEU A 115 11.49 -3.81 0.22
N LYS A 116 11.88 -5.05 -0.07
CA LYS A 116 11.67 -5.66 -1.39
C LYS A 116 10.27 -6.27 -1.53
N LYS A 117 9.89 -7.13 -0.58
CA LYS A 117 8.61 -7.84 -0.56
C LYS A 117 8.01 -7.77 0.85
N PRO A 118 7.38 -6.64 1.22
CA PRO A 118 6.62 -6.53 2.45
C PRO A 118 5.25 -7.19 2.31
N ASP A 119 4.78 -7.88 3.36
CA ASP A 119 3.39 -8.35 3.47
C ASP A 119 2.45 -7.14 3.70
N VAL A 120 2.90 -6.19 4.52
CA VAL A 120 2.17 -4.95 4.85
C VAL A 120 3.09 -3.73 4.71
N THR A 121 2.59 -2.65 4.13
CA THR A 121 3.31 -1.37 4.02
C THR A 121 2.56 -0.28 4.78
N VAL A 122 3.22 0.40 5.70
CA VAL A 122 2.74 1.64 6.30
C VAL A 122 2.99 2.76 5.31
N LEU A 123 1.93 3.42 4.86
CA LEU A 123 1.99 4.56 3.96
C LEU A 123 1.99 5.84 4.78
N VAL A 124 3.00 6.69 4.60
CA VAL A 124 3.11 7.99 5.27
C VAL A 124 3.19 9.07 4.21
N GLN A 125 2.20 9.96 4.20
CA GLN A 125 2.05 11.01 3.19
C GLN A 125 1.98 12.38 3.85
N ASN A 126 3.01 13.20 3.64
CA ASN A 126 2.98 14.59 4.08
C ASN A 126 2.42 15.46 2.97
N ILE A 127 1.29 16.13 3.20
CA ILE A 127 0.71 17.08 2.25
C ILE A 127 0.57 18.40 2.98
N THR A 128 1.25 19.43 2.47
CA THR A 128 1.37 20.76 3.10
C THR A 128 1.83 20.68 4.56
N ASN A 129 0.93 20.88 5.54
CA ASN A 129 1.21 20.83 6.97
C ASN A 129 0.51 19.66 7.69
N LYS A 130 0.00 18.66 6.94
CA LYS A 130 -0.71 17.49 7.47
C LYS A 130 0.00 16.20 7.06
N CYS A 131 0.15 15.30 8.01
CA CYS A 131 0.67 13.95 7.82
C CYS A 131 -0.51 12.97 7.81
N PHE A 132 -0.62 12.17 6.76
CA PHE A 132 -1.65 11.17 6.55
C PHE A 132 -1.04 9.79 6.58
N VAL A 133 -1.64 8.88 7.34
CA VAL A 133 -1.11 7.52 7.52
C VAL A 133 -2.19 6.49 7.30
N GLY A 134 -1.80 5.39 6.65
CA GLY A 134 -2.63 4.19 6.53
C GLY A 134 -1.80 2.96 6.17
N LEU A 135 -2.49 1.86 5.91
CA LEU A 135 -1.88 0.58 5.56
C LEU A 135 -2.16 0.20 4.11
N ALA A 136 -1.28 -0.59 3.53
CA ALA A 136 -1.49 -1.23 2.26
C ALA A 136 -0.93 -2.66 2.26
N ARG A 137 -1.68 -3.60 1.70
CA ARG A 137 -1.24 -4.97 1.43
C ARG A 137 -0.81 -5.09 -0.04
N GLY A 138 0.29 -5.80 -0.29
CA GLY A 138 0.80 -5.97 -1.66
C GLY A 138 1.07 -4.64 -2.38
N TYR A 139 1.46 -3.59 -1.66
CA TYR A 139 1.51 -2.22 -2.20
C TYR A 139 2.40 -2.10 -3.44
N LYS A 140 3.56 -2.78 -3.44
CA LYS A 140 4.48 -2.77 -4.59
C LYS A 140 3.96 -3.58 -5.76
N ASP A 141 3.37 -4.74 -5.48
CA ASP A 141 2.83 -5.64 -6.51
C ASP A 141 1.63 -5.00 -7.21
N SER A 142 0.80 -4.26 -6.47
CA SER A 142 -0.30 -3.44 -6.99
C SER A 142 0.16 -2.11 -7.60
N LEU A 143 1.45 -1.98 -7.96
CA LEU A 143 2.08 -0.79 -8.54
C LEU A 143 1.74 0.50 -7.79
N LYS A 144 1.86 0.44 -6.46
CA LYS A 144 1.53 1.52 -5.53
C LYS A 144 0.08 2.00 -5.66
N PHE A 145 -0.86 1.11 -5.98
CA PHE A 145 -2.27 1.41 -6.27
C PHE A 145 -2.48 2.42 -7.39
N ASN A 146 -1.60 2.43 -8.39
CA ASN A 146 -1.82 3.13 -9.64
C ASN A 146 -2.61 2.23 -10.59
N LEU A 147 -3.94 2.40 -10.63
CA LEU A 147 -4.82 1.53 -11.41
C LEU A 147 -4.49 1.51 -12.90
N ARG A 148 -4.09 2.64 -13.46
CA ARG A 148 -3.75 2.72 -14.88
C ARG A 148 -2.53 1.86 -15.19
N ARG A 149 -1.45 2.06 -14.43
CA ARG A 149 -0.23 1.24 -14.56
C ARG A 149 -0.51 -0.23 -14.28
N LEU A 150 -1.38 -0.51 -13.31
CA LEU A 150 -1.75 -1.88 -12.96
C LEU A 150 -2.48 -2.58 -14.11
N VAL A 151 -3.48 -1.93 -14.70
CA VAL A 151 -4.21 -2.48 -15.86
C VAL A 151 -3.29 -2.64 -17.06
N GLU A 152 -2.47 -1.63 -17.39
CA GLU A 152 -1.45 -1.73 -18.45
C GLU A 152 -0.56 -2.97 -18.25
N ARG A 153 -0.10 -3.22 -17.02
CA ARG A 153 0.74 -4.37 -16.70
C ARG A 153 -0.01 -5.72 -16.77
N GLU A 154 -1.28 -5.75 -16.42
CA GLU A 154 -2.09 -6.98 -16.53
C GLU A 154 -2.44 -7.31 -17.98
N GLU A 155 -2.60 -6.30 -18.85
CA GLU A 155 -2.76 -6.49 -20.29
C GLU A 155 -1.48 -7.06 -20.92
N GLU A 156 -0.31 -6.51 -20.59
CA GLU A 156 1.00 -7.05 -21.01
C GLU A 156 1.16 -8.52 -20.62
N ARG A 157 0.91 -8.85 -19.34
CA ARG A 157 1.00 -10.23 -18.84
C ARG A 157 0.03 -11.19 -19.53
N HIS A 158 -1.11 -10.70 -20.00
CA HIS A 158 -2.05 -11.53 -20.74
C HIS A 158 -1.54 -11.83 -22.14
N GLY A 159 -1.00 -10.83 -22.84
CA GLY A 159 -0.37 -11.02 -24.15
C GLY A 159 0.80 -11.99 -24.08
N GLU A 160 1.69 -11.82 -23.10
CA GLU A 160 2.83 -12.73 -22.85
C GLU A 160 2.37 -14.19 -22.70
N ARG A 161 1.27 -14.45 -21.97
CA ARG A 161 0.73 -15.81 -21.78
C ARG A 161 0.11 -16.39 -23.05
N GLU A 162 -0.59 -15.58 -23.83
CA GLU A 162 -1.19 -16.02 -25.10
C GLU A 162 -0.12 -16.38 -26.14
N GLU A 163 0.99 -15.64 -26.17
CA GLU A 163 2.16 -15.93 -27.00
C GLU A 163 2.84 -17.25 -26.57
N GLU A 164 3.09 -17.45 -25.27
CA GLU A 164 3.69 -18.69 -24.75
C GLU A 164 2.80 -19.92 -25.02
N GLU A 165 1.48 -19.81 -24.88
CA GLU A 165 0.54 -20.88 -25.20
C GLU A 165 0.47 -21.18 -26.71
N GLY A 166 0.57 -20.15 -27.56
CA GLY A 166 0.63 -20.28 -29.01
C GLY A 166 1.90 -21.01 -29.46
N GLU A 167 3.06 -20.61 -28.93
CA GLU A 167 4.34 -21.27 -29.21
C GLU A 167 4.39 -22.72 -28.70
N GLY A 168 3.80 -23.00 -27.53
CA GLY A 168 3.71 -24.33 -26.97
C GLY A 168 2.88 -25.29 -27.83
N LYS A 169 1.76 -24.81 -28.38
CA LYS A 169 0.91 -25.60 -29.31
C LYS A 169 1.59 -25.83 -30.66
N ALA A 170 2.21 -24.80 -31.24
CA ALA A 170 2.93 -24.93 -32.51
C ALA A 170 4.10 -25.94 -32.45
N LYS A 171 4.81 -26.01 -31.31
CA LYS A 171 5.88 -27.02 -31.09
C LYS A 171 5.33 -28.43 -30.85
N ALA A 172 4.11 -28.57 -30.33
CA ALA A 172 3.48 -29.87 -30.10
C ALA A 172 2.92 -30.48 -31.39
N GLU A 173 2.45 -29.67 -32.35
CA GLU A 173 1.94 -30.14 -33.64
C GLU A 173 3.05 -30.45 -34.67
N ALA A 174 4.27 -29.96 -34.45
CA ALA A 174 5.43 -30.21 -35.31
C ALA A 174 6.21 -31.50 -34.97
N LYS A 175 5.70 -32.34 -34.06
CA LYS A 175 6.37 -33.55 -33.55
C LYS A 175 5.46 -34.76 -33.68
#